data_AF-A0A7C5S559-F1
#
_entry.id   AF-A0A7C5S559-F1
#
_cell.length_a   1.000
_cell.length_b   1.000
_cell.length_c   1.000
_cell.angle_alpha   90.00
_cell.angle_beta   90.00
_cell.angle_gamma   90.00
#
_symmetry.space_group_name_H-M   'P 1'
#
loop_
_entity.id
_entity.type
_entity.pdbx_description
1 polymer ?
#
loop_
_entity_poly.entity_id
_entity_poly.type
_entity_poly.pdbx_seq_one_letter_code
_entity_poly.pdbx_strand_id
1 'polypeptide(L)'
;TLPTLALLSFIACFVFMRLKMQGYAFASIALTIVLGTAVIFYGLFPNVMPSSLNEAYNLTIYNASSSQMTLKIMTIIALFFVPIVLAYQGWSYYIFARRIGRDAIPRE
;
A
#
# COMPACT_ATOMS: atom_id res chain seq x y z
N THR A 1 9.25 15.17 -6.93
CA THR A 1 9.83 13.98 -7.61
C THR A 1 9.03 12.70 -7.34
N LEU A 2 8.48 12.48 -6.15
CA LEU A 2 7.57 11.35 -5.91
C LEU A 2 6.30 11.36 -6.78
N PRO A 3 5.64 12.52 -7.05
CA PRO A 3 4.43 12.54 -7.90
C PRO A 3 4.71 12.10 -9.34
N THR A 4 5.88 12.49 -9.88
CA THR A 4 6.27 12.09 -11.23
C THR A 4 6.51 10.59 -11.32
N LEU A 5 7.06 9.97 -10.26
CA LEU A 5 7.26 8.52 -10.21
C LEU A 5 5.94 7.74 -10.13
N ALA A 6 4.98 8.26 -9.34
CA ALA A 6 3.62 7.69 -9.26
C ALA A 6 2.88 7.77 -10.62
N LEU A 7 3.05 8.88 -11.34
CA LEU A 7 2.47 9.04 -12.67
C LEU A 7 3.09 8.05 -13.67
N LEU A 8 4.42 7.87 -13.62
CA LEU A 8 5.14 6.92 -14.48
C LEU A 8 4.72 5.47 -14.21
N SER A 9 4.52 5.08 -12.95
CA SER A 9 4.05 3.73 -12.61
C SER A 9 2.63 3.47 -13.09
N PHE A 10 1.77 4.50 -13.07
CA PHE A 10 0.41 4.39 -13.60
C PHE A 10 0.41 4.23 -15.13
N ILE A 11 1.22 5.01 -15.84
CA ILE A 11 1.39 4.88 -17.29
C ILE A 11 1.97 3.51 -17.64
N ALA A 12 2.96 3.03 -16.88
CA ALA A 12 3.54 1.69 -17.06
C ALA A 12 2.48 0.59 -16.91
N CYS A 13 1.54 0.73 -15.96
CA CYS A 13 0.41 -0.20 -15.82
C CYS A 13 -0.45 -0.26 -17.08
N PHE A 14 -0.77 0.90 -17.66
CA PHE A 14 -1.56 0.94 -18.89
C PHE A 14 -0.82 0.24 -20.06
N VAL A 15 0.49 0.45 -20.18
CA VAL A 15 1.32 -0.19 -21.21
C VAL A 15 1.40 -1.71 -21.00
N PHE A 16 1.70 -2.19 -19.78
CA PHE A 16 1.79 -3.63 -19.51
C PHE A 16 0.46 -4.36 -19.70
N MET A 17 -0.65 -3.68 -19.43
CA MET A 17 -2.00 -4.19 -19.70
C MET A 17 -2.22 -4.38 -21.22
N ARG A 18 -1.79 -3.43 -22.05
CA ARG A 18 -1.85 -3.54 -23.52
C ARG A 18 -0.96 -4.66 -24.06
N LEU A 19 0.21 -4.87 -23.43
CA LEU A 19 1.15 -5.94 -23.77
C LEU A 19 0.71 -7.34 -23.26
N LYS A 20 -0.47 -7.47 -22.63
CA LYS A 20 -0.99 -8.71 -22.02
C LYS A 20 -0.05 -9.33 -20.96
N MET A 21 0.85 -8.54 -20.38
CA MET A 21 1.78 -8.95 -19.33
C MET A 21 1.13 -8.78 -17.95
N GLN A 22 0.18 -9.64 -17.63
CA GLN A 22 -0.71 -9.48 -16.46
C GLN A 22 0.03 -9.37 -15.11
N GLY A 23 1.12 -10.11 -14.93
CA GLY A 23 1.93 -10.03 -13.70
C GLY A 23 2.60 -8.67 -13.51
N TYR A 24 3.16 -8.09 -14.58
CA TYR A 24 3.80 -6.78 -14.54
C TYR A 24 2.78 -5.64 -14.43
N ALA A 25 1.62 -5.80 -15.08
CA ALA A 25 0.49 -4.87 -14.90
C ALA A 25 0.06 -4.83 -13.43
N PHE A 26 -0.09 -6.00 -12.77
CA PHE A 26 -0.41 -6.08 -11.35
C PHE A 26 0.64 -5.42 -10.44
N ALA A 27 1.93 -5.67 -10.69
CA ALA A 27 3.00 -5.04 -9.91
C ALA A 27 3.02 -3.50 -10.08
N SER A 28 2.80 -3.00 -11.30
CA SER A 28 2.82 -1.56 -11.59
C SER A 28 1.64 -0.80 -10.95
N ILE A 29 0.44 -1.39 -10.90
CA ILE A 29 -0.68 -0.77 -10.18
C ILE A 29 -0.46 -0.78 -8.67
N ALA A 30 0.08 -1.88 -8.11
CA ALA A 30 0.44 -1.93 -6.69
C ALA A 30 1.48 -0.85 -6.34
N LEU A 31 2.49 -0.67 -7.18
CA LEU A 31 3.50 0.37 -7.01
C LEU A 31 2.91 1.78 -7.13
N THR A 32 1.94 1.99 -8.01
CA THR A 32 1.21 3.26 -8.12
C THR A 32 0.45 3.60 -6.84
N ILE A 33 -0.21 2.61 -6.22
CA ILE A 33 -0.92 2.81 -4.94
C ILE A 33 0.05 3.20 -3.83
N VAL A 34 1.20 2.51 -3.73
CA VAL A 34 2.23 2.82 -2.73
C VAL A 34 2.80 4.22 -2.93
N LEU A 35 3.19 4.57 -4.16
CA LEU A 35 3.74 5.89 -4.46
C LEU A 35 2.70 7.00 -4.30
N GLY A 36 1.46 6.78 -4.73
CA GLY A 36 0.38 7.75 -4.55
C GLY A 36 0.11 8.04 -3.08
N THR A 37 0.11 7.00 -2.24
CA THR A 37 -0.02 7.16 -0.79
C THR A 37 1.17 7.93 -0.21
N ALA A 38 2.40 7.60 -0.64
CA ALA A 38 3.61 8.30 -0.19
C ALA A 38 3.63 9.79 -0.58
N VAL A 39 3.08 10.16 -1.75
CA VAL A 39 2.96 11.56 -2.20
C VAL A 39 2.11 12.39 -1.22
N ILE A 40 1.00 11.82 -0.74
CA ILE A 40 0.12 12.50 0.22
C ILE A 40 0.91 12.80 1.50
N PHE A 41 1.53 11.79 2.11
CA PHE A 41 2.28 11.98 3.35
C PHE A 41 3.51 12.88 3.18
N TYR A 42 4.19 12.81 2.03
CA TYR A 42 5.31 13.71 1.72
C TYR A 42 4.87 15.18 1.63
N GLY A 43 3.70 15.44 1.03
CA GLY A 43 3.17 16.81 0.93
C GLY A 43 2.60 17.35 2.24
N LEU A 44 2.10 16.47 3.11
CA LEU A 44 1.48 16.87 4.38
C LEU A 44 2.49 17.00 5.54
N PHE A 45 3.64 16.34 5.48
CA PHE A 45 4.65 16.37 6.54
C PHE A 45 5.06 17.81 6.92
N PRO A 46 5.09 18.20 8.21
CA PRO A 46 4.96 17.37 9.43
C PRO A 46 3.52 17.21 9.95
N ASN A 47 2.54 17.76 9.25
CA ASN A 47 1.14 17.67 9.61
C ASN A 47 0.58 16.31 9.15
N VAL A 48 -0.35 15.77 9.93
CA VAL A 48 -1.14 14.58 9.57
C VAL A 48 -2.56 15.01 9.20
N MET A 49 -3.07 16.03 9.88
CA MET A 49 -4.36 16.64 9.59
C MET A 49 -4.27 18.15 9.83
N PRO A 50 -4.24 18.99 8.77
CA PRO A 50 -4.26 20.43 8.92
C PRO A 50 -5.67 20.90 9.30
N SER A 51 -5.74 21.87 10.22
CA SER A 51 -6.97 22.53 10.63
C SER A 51 -7.29 23.66 9.66
N SER A 52 -8.56 23.77 9.25
CA SER A 52 -9.05 24.86 8.41
C SER A 52 -9.44 26.13 9.18
N LEU A 53 -9.49 26.07 10.52
CA LEU A 53 -9.94 27.15 11.39
C LEU A 53 -8.77 27.97 11.96
N ASN A 54 -7.68 27.30 12.36
CA ASN A 54 -6.50 27.94 12.91
C ASN A 54 -5.31 26.97 12.85
N GLU A 55 -4.15 27.46 12.39
CA GLU A 55 -2.91 26.70 12.31
C GLU A 55 -2.44 26.13 13.66
N ALA A 56 -2.84 26.76 14.78
CA ALA A 56 -2.54 26.29 16.13
C ALA A 56 -3.19 24.93 16.48
N TYR A 57 -4.24 24.51 15.77
CA TYR A 57 -4.92 23.22 15.95
C TYR A 57 -4.48 22.16 14.93
N ASN A 58 -3.38 22.38 14.22
CA ASN A 58 -2.83 21.37 13.33
C ASN A 58 -2.41 20.12 14.11
N LEU A 59 -2.91 18.95 13.70
CA LEU A 59 -2.44 17.68 14.22
C LEU A 59 -1.13 17.31 13.53
N THR A 60 -0.03 17.53 14.25
CA THR A 60 1.33 17.17 13.82
C THR A 60 1.73 15.80 14.35
N ILE A 61 2.76 15.20 13.77
CA ILE A 61 3.34 13.93 14.27
C ILE A 61 3.77 13.98 15.75
N TYR A 62 4.05 15.18 16.28
CA TYR A 62 4.54 15.36 17.65
C TYR A 62 3.41 15.46 18.68
N ASN A 63 2.26 16.00 18.27
CA ASN A 63 1.10 16.14 19.14
C ASN A 63 0.16 14.94 19.04
N ALA A 64 0.03 14.35 17.84
CA ALA A 64 -0.90 13.26 17.58
C ALA A 64 -0.34 11.85 17.88
N SER A 65 0.94 11.74 18.24
CA SER A 65 1.55 10.44 18.55
C SER A 65 1.15 9.92 19.94
N SER A 66 0.93 8.61 20.05
CA SER A 66 0.81 7.91 21.33
C SER A 66 2.09 8.03 22.17
N SER A 67 1.99 7.70 23.46
CA SER A 67 3.14 7.68 24.38
C SER A 67 4.29 6.82 23.83
N GLN A 68 5.54 7.21 24.15
CA GLN A 68 6.74 6.51 23.69
C GLN A 68 6.75 5.02 24.07
N MET A 69 6.20 4.68 25.25
CA MET A 69 6.09 3.30 25.70
C MET A 69 5.15 2.50 24.80
N THR A 70 3.94 3.00 24.54
CA THR A 70 2.97 2.34 23.66
C THR A 70 3.50 2.21 22.23
N LEU A 71 4.12 3.27 21.70
CA LEU A 71 4.70 3.28 20.35
C LEU A 71 5.78 2.21 20.20
N LYS A 72 6.67 2.09 21.20
CA LYS A 72 7.74 1.07 21.20
C LYS A 72 7.17 -0.35 21.22
N ILE A 73 6.17 -0.62 22.07
CA ILE A 73 5.53 -1.93 22.14
C ILE A 73 4.85 -2.28 20.80
N MET A 74 4.09 -1.36 20.22
CA MET A 74 3.41 -1.58 18.94
C MET A 74 4.40 -1.77 17.78
N THR A 75 5.55 -1.09 17.82
CA THR A 75 6.62 -1.29 16.82
C THR A 75 7.20 -2.70 16.90
N ILE A 76 7.44 -3.21 18.12
CA ILE A 76 7.94 -4.57 18.32
C ILE A 76 6.90 -5.58 17.82
N ILE A 77 5.62 -5.39 18.14
CA ILE A 77 4.53 -6.26 17.66
C ILE A 77 4.47 -6.23 16.13
N ALA A 78 4.46 -5.04 15.51
CA ALA A 78 4.43 -4.90 14.06
C ALA A 78 5.63 -5.60 13.39
N LEU A 79 6.83 -5.50 13.97
CA LEU A 79 8.04 -6.14 13.46
C LEU A 79 7.91 -7.66 13.35
N PHE A 80 7.20 -8.32 14.28
CA PHE A 80 7.00 -9.77 14.23
C PHE A 80 5.73 -10.17 13.46
N PHE A 81 4.61 -9.49 13.66
CA PHE A 81 3.34 -9.90 13.07
C PHE A 81 3.23 -9.55 11.59
N VAL A 82 3.78 -8.42 11.13
CA VAL A 82 3.75 -8.04 9.70
C VAL A 82 4.42 -9.10 8.81
N PRO A 83 5.66 -9.58 9.07
CA PRO A 83 6.27 -10.60 8.23
C PRO A 83 5.53 -11.94 8.30
N ILE A 84 4.95 -12.31 9.45
CA ILE A 84 4.13 -13.54 9.58
C ILE A 84 2.89 -13.45 8.69
N VAL A 85 2.18 -12.33 8.72
CA VAL A 85 0.99 -12.11 7.90
C VAL A 85 1.35 -12.11 6.42
N LEU A 86 2.45 -11.48 6.03
CA LEU A 86 2.93 -11.50 4.64
C LEU A 86 3.33 -12.90 4.17
N ALA A 87 3.98 -13.70 5.02
CA ALA A 87 4.32 -15.08 4.71
C ALA A 87 3.06 -15.92 4.47
N TYR A 88 2.05 -15.77 5.33
CA TYR A 88 0.76 -16.46 5.15
C TYR A 88 0.04 -16.00 3.87
N GLN A 89 -0.01 -14.69 3.61
CA GLN A 89 -0.63 -14.15 2.41
C GLN A 89 0.07 -14.66 1.15
N GLY A 90 1.40 -14.71 1.15
CA GLY A 90 2.22 -15.24 0.05
C GLY A 90 1.99 -16.74 -0.16
N TRP A 91 1.97 -17.53 0.93
CA TRP A 91 1.67 -18.96 0.88
C TRP A 91 0.27 -19.24 0.33
N SER A 92 -0.73 -18.51 0.81
CA SER A 92 -2.11 -18.60 0.32
C SER A 92 -2.20 -18.27 -1.17
N TYR A 93 -1.56 -17.17 -1.60
CA TYR A 93 -1.49 -16.81 -3.02
C TYR A 93 -0.83 -17.90 -3.87
N TYR A 94 0.24 -18.52 -3.37
CA TYR A 94 0.90 -19.64 -4.05
C TYR A 94 -0.01 -20.88 -4.19
N ILE A 95 -0.75 -21.23 -3.12
CA ILE A 95 -1.70 -22.36 -3.16
C ILE A 95 -2.79 -22.11 -4.22
N PHE A 96 -3.33 -20.89 -4.29
CA PHE A 96 -4.40 -20.54 -5.21
C PHE A 96 -3.92 -20.06 -6.59
N ALA A 97 -2.61 -20.15 -6.88
CA ALA A 97 -2.05 -19.70 -8.17
C ALA A 97 -2.45 -20.59 -9.37
N ARG A 98 -3.18 -21.69 -9.14
CA ARG A 98 -3.68 -22.56 -10.22
C ARG A 98 -4.76 -21.84 -11.03
N ARG A 99 -4.67 -21.91 -12.36
CA ARG A 99 -5.70 -21.37 -13.26
C ARG A 99 -7.00 -22.16 -13.09
N ILE A 100 -8.10 -21.44 -12.88
CA ILE A 100 -9.44 -22.01 -12.90
C ILE A 100 -9.90 -22.07 -14.36
N GLY A 101 -10.13 -23.28 -14.87
CA GLY A 101 -10.70 -23.52 -16.20
C GLY A 101 -12.22 -23.72 -16.15
N ARG A 102 -12.89 -23.63 -17.31
CA ARG A 102 -14.34 -23.87 -17.41
C ARG A 102 -14.75 -25.28 -16.95
N ASP A 103 -13.83 -26.24 -17.03
CA ASP A 103 -14.05 -27.63 -16.58
C ASP A 103 -14.17 -27.75 -15.06
N ALA A 104 -13.77 -26.71 -14.30
CA ALA A 104 -13.90 -26.67 -12.85
C ALA A 104 -15.28 -26.17 -12.38
N ILE A 105 -16.15 -25.74 -13.31
CA ILE A 105 -17.50 -25.26 -12.99
C ILE A 105 -18.44 -26.48 -13.00
N PRO A 106 -19.04 -26.86 -11.86
CA PRO A 106 -20.06 -27.91 -11.83
C PRO A 106 -21.19 -27.56 -12.79
N ARG A 107 -21.54 -28.49 -13.68
CA ARG A 107 -22.72 -28.37 -14.53
C ARG A 107 -23.93 -28.84 -13.74
N GLU A 108 -24.64 -27.89 -13.15
CA GLU A 108 -26.05 -28.02 -12.81
C GLU A 108 -26.87 -28.09 -14.12
#